data_AF-A0A2A2L076-F1
#
_entry.id   AF-A0A2A2L076-F1
#
_cell.length_a   1.000
_cell.length_b   1.000
_cell.length_c   1.000
_cell.angle_alpha   90.00
_cell.angle_beta   90.00
_cell.angle_gamma   90.00
#
_symmetry.space_group_name_H-M   'P 1'
#
loop_
_entity.id
_entity.type
_entity.pdbx_description
1 polymer ?
#
loop_
_entity_poly.entity_id
_entity_poly.type
_entity_poly.pdbx_seq_one_letter_code
_entity_poly.pdbx_strand_id
1 'polypeptide(L)'
;MSAKKGEKRKMTKERSDRREEGKDQLSNATKREMNIAEGDFISGSDGYLQFEYSGCVAPDGNVYGPEETWTDKLDTYYFKCQQNGKFLKMEAEGCVSHDKQRRIPLGDTDDNGEYIYKCTQKSSGAISLCSVGCIHDGIHYATGEQWQDGAYLFYCKSVNGKCTKQVIGCVEGGKKLFDGQKYRRDGTVFQCEVRRNRRSHKVIGCVAEENGKMVDKVIGCRWYLHTENSKIEQTCVRDGTGTRVVTVGCIYRYQGFDYQQDKLVKRIFQGYDRIFLEPGMYTVWNLPKQYKEAIGLACRPTENGARLDVFDVNNLVAETNGLTYDTPKGK
;
A
#
# COMPACT_ATOMS: atom_id res chain seq x y z
N MET A 1 5.61 -20.04 -37.74
CA MET A 1 5.83 -18.66 -37.24
C MET A 1 6.44 -18.59 -35.82
N SER A 2 7.17 -19.61 -35.33
CA SER A 2 7.66 -19.66 -33.93
C SER A 2 9.18 -19.69 -33.74
N ALA A 3 9.99 -19.45 -34.78
CA ALA A 3 11.46 -19.53 -34.67
C ALA A 3 12.18 -18.17 -34.47
N LYS A 4 11.55 -17.02 -34.71
CA LYS A 4 12.22 -15.69 -34.68
C LYS A 4 12.17 -14.96 -33.32
N LYS A 5 11.57 -15.53 -32.28
CA LYS A 5 11.39 -14.87 -30.96
C LYS A 5 12.49 -15.21 -29.94
N GLY A 6 13.30 -16.24 -30.18
CA GLY A 6 14.40 -16.66 -29.29
C GLY A 6 15.70 -15.85 -29.47
N GLU A 7 15.95 -15.35 -30.67
CA GLU A 7 17.24 -14.73 -31.04
C GLU A 7 17.35 -13.28 -30.57
N LYS A 8 16.22 -12.54 -30.52
CA LYS A 8 16.18 -11.18 -29.96
C LYS A 8 16.43 -11.12 -28.44
N ARG A 9 16.11 -12.18 -27.70
CA ARG A 9 16.35 -12.27 -26.24
C ARG A 9 17.81 -12.59 -25.90
N LYS A 10 18.55 -13.25 -26.79
CA LYS A 10 19.97 -13.57 -26.59
C LYS A 10 20.86 -12.33 -26.77
N MET A 11 20.60 -11.53 -27.81
CA MET A 11 21.35 -10.29 -28.07
C MET A 11 21.14 -9.17 -27.04
N THR A 12 20.01 -9.14 -26.31
CA THR A 12 19.79 -8.12 -25.26
C THR A 12 20.50 -8.48 -23.96
N LYS A 13 20.76 -9.77 -23.71
CA LYS A 13 21.49 -10.24 -22.54
C LYS A 13 23.00 -10.06 -22.71
N GLU A 14 23.57 -10.38 -23.87
CA GLU A 14 25.00 -10.14 -24.14
C GLU A 14 25.38 -8.64 -24.17
N ARG A 15 24.44 -7.75 -24.53
CA ARG A 15 24.66 -6.29 -24.44
C ARG A 15 24.51 -5.73 -23.01
N SER A 16 23.80 -6.43 -22.13
CA SER A 16 23.72 -6.13 -20.70
C SER A 16 25.01 -6.58 -19.99
N ASP A 17 25.45 -7.80 -20.29
CA ASP A 17 26.62 -8.42 -19.66
C ASP A 17 27.92 -7.69 -20.07
N ARG A 18 28.07 -7.24 -21.33
CA ARG A 18 29.22 -6.37 -21.71
C ARG A 18 29.19 -4.97 -21.07
N ARG A 19 28.03 -4.49 -20.61
CA ARG A 19 27.90 -3.18 -19.94
C ARG A 19 28.17 -3.27 -18.43
N GLU A 20 28.04 -4.47 -17.85
CA GLU A 20 28.52 -4.79 -16.51
C GLU A 20 30.03 -5.09 -16.51
N GLU A 21 30.57 -5.81 -17.50
CA GLU A 21 32.02 -6.04 -17.62
C GLU A 21 32.82 -4.73 -17.81
N GLY A 22 32.26 -3.72 -18.48
CA GLY A 22 32.88 -2.40 -18.62
C GLY A 22 32.85 -1.54 -17.35
N LYS A 23 32.01 -1.87 -16.35
CA LYS A 23 31.98 -1.19 -15.04
C LYS A 23 32.89 -1.90 -14.03
N ASP A 24 33.03 -3.21 -14.13
CA ASP A 24 33.91 -3.98 -13.24
C ASP A 24 35.39 -3.79 -13.57
N GLN A 25 35.76 -3.47 -14.82
CA GLN A 25 37.15 -3.16 -15.17
C GLN A 25 37.64 -1.83 -14.57
N LEU A 26 36.77 -0.83 -14.34
CA LEU A 26 37.15 0.36 -13.59
C LEU A 26 37.24 0.11 -12.07
N SER A 27 36.47 -0.85 -11.53
CA SER A 27 36.51 -1.17 -10.09
C SER A 27 37.74 -1.99 -9.69
N ASN A 28 38.26 -2.83 -10.58
CA ASN A 28 39.50 -3.56 -10.35
C ASN A 28 40.76 -2.70 -10.54
N ALA A 29 40.65 -1.56 -11.25
CA ALA A 29 41.74 -0.58 -11.33
C ALA A 29 41.98 0.13 -9.99
N THR A 30 41.00 0.14 -9.08
CA THR A 30 41.12 0.75 -7.75
C THR A 30 41.87 -0.15 -6.74
N LYS A 31 42.17 -1.41 -7.11
CA LYS A 31 42.83 -2.39 -6.23
C LYS A 31 44.32 -2.62 -6.55
N ARG A 32 44.82 -2.07 -7.64
CA ARG A 32 46.27 -1.89 -7.80
C ARG A 32 46.58 -0.53 -7.20
N GLU A 33 47.40 -0.54 -6.16
CA GLU A 33 48.17 0.61 -5.72
C GLU A 33 48.99 1.14 -6.92
N MET A 34 48.37 1.89 -7.82
CA MET A 34 49.08 2.76 -8.76
C MET A 34 49.42 4.03 -8.00
N ASN A 35 50.30 3.88 -7.00
CA ASN A 35 51.03 4.98 -6.40
C ASN A 35 52.20 5.30 -7.34
N ILE A 36 51.89 5.82 -8.52
CA ILE A 36 52.93 6.37 -9.39
C ILE A 36 53.11 7.81 -8.91
N ALA A 37 54.14 8.00 -8.10
CA ALA A 37 54.59 9.33 -7.71
C ALA A 37 55.83 9.66 -8.55
N GLU A 38 55.84 10.85 -9.13
CA GLU A 38 57.01 11.38 -9.82
C GLU A 38 57.96 11.96 -8.77
N GLY A 39 59.26 11.86 -9.01
CA GLY A 39 60.26 12.36 -8.09
C GLY A 39 61.53 12.78 -8.80
N ASP A 40 62.15 13.80 -8.22
CA ASP A 40 63.34 14.46 -8.72
C ASP A 40 64.49 14.33 -7.72
N PHE A 41 65.71 14.45 -8.24
CA PHE A 41 66.90 14.55 -7.39
C PHE A 41 67.23 16.01 -7.14
N ILE A 42 67.20 16.40 -5.86
CA ILE A 42 67.59 17.72 -5.39
C ILE A 42 68.93 17.65 -4.66
N SER A 43 69.74 18.72 -4.76
CA SER A 43 71.01 18.81 -4.05
C SER A 43 70.74 19.14 -2.58
N GLY A 44 71.07 18.20 -1.68
CA GLY A 44 70.95 18.38 -0.24
C GLY A 44 71.99 19.35 0.31
N SER A 45 71.68 19.97 1.46
CA SER A 45 72.58 20.92 2.15
C SER A 45 73.89 20.30 2.65
N ASP A 46 73.99 18.97 2.63
CA ASP A 46 75.15 18.15 2.95
C ASP A 46 76.01 17.77 1.72
N GLY A 47 75.61 18.21 0.52
CA GLY A 47 76.29 17.92 -0.74
C GLY A 47 75.92 16.59 -1.38
N TYR A 48 74.97 15.84 -0.80
CA TYR A 48 74.46 14.59 -1.38
C TYR A 48 73.15 14.83 -2.15
N LEU A 49 72.91 14.06 -3.21
CA LEU A 49 71.62 14.07 -3.92
C LEU A 49 70.55 13.42 -3.03
N GLN A 50 69.48 14.16 -2.76
CA GLN A 50 68.29 13.68 -2.07
C GLN A 50 67.17 13.46 -3.09
N PHE A 51 66.42 12.38 -2.94
CA PHE A 51 65.25 12.10 -3.76
C PHE A 51 64.02 12.69 -3.08
N GLU A 52 63.27 13.52 -3.80
CA GLU A 52 62.01 14.10 -3.33
C GLU A 52 60.90 13.83 -4.34
N TYR A 53 59.72 13.46 -3.85
CA TYR A 53 58.57 13.29 -4.72
C TYR A 53 57.99 14.65 -5.09
N SER A 54 57.88 14.92 -6.39
CA SER A 54 57.41 16.17 -6.96
C SER A 54 55.90 16.20 -7.16
N GLY A 55 55.25 15.03 -7.30
CA GLY A 55 53.79 14.97 -7.43
C GLY A 55 53.20 13.56 -7.54
N CYS A 56 51.88 13.50 -7.50
CA CYS A 56 51.09 12.30 -7.78
C CYS A 56 50.70 12.27 -9.26
N VAL A 57 50.89 11.12 -9.92
CA VAL A 57 50.53 10.94 -11.34
C VAL A 57 49.14 10.31 -11.44
N ALA A 58 48.20 11.04 -12.03
CA ALA A 58 46.84 10.57 -12.27
C ALA A 58 46.75 9.60 -13.47
N PRO A 59 45.67 8.81 -13.62
CA PRO A 59 45.52 7.83 -14.71
C PRO A 59 45.51 8.42 -16.13
N ASP A 60 45.38 9.74 -16.26
CA ASP A 60 45.48 10.47 -17.51
C ASP A 60 46.90 10.95 -17.84
N GLY A 61 47.86 10.73 -16.94
CA GLY A 61 49.25 11.16 -17.05
C GLY A 61 49.52 12.55 -16.48
N ASN A 62 48.52 13.26 -15.97
CA ASN A 62 48.72 14.56 -15.34
C ASN A 62 49.39 14.40 -13.96
N VAL A 63 50.30 15.31 -13.64
CA VAL A 63 51.06 15.34 -12.39
C VAL A 63 50.48 16.45 -11.51
N TYR A 64 50.14 16.10 -10.28
CA TYR A 64 49.56 17.01 -9.30
C TYR A 64 50.51 17.15 -8.12
N GLY A 65 50.80 18.40 -7.74
CA GLY A 65 51.71 18.71 -6.64
C GLY A 65 51.16 18.29 -5.27
N PRO A 66 51.98 18.33 -4.21
CA PRO A 66 51.53 18.06 -2.85
C PRO A 66 50.32 18.91 -2.47
N GLU A 67 49.32 18.29 -1.85
CA GLU A 67 48.05 18.87 -1.41
C GLU A 67 47.10 19.36 -2.54
N GLU A 68 47.49 19.25 -3.81
CA GLU A 68 46.60 19.54 -4.94
C GLU A 68 45.47 18.52 -5.06
N THR A 69 44.36 18.97 -5.65
CA THR A 69 43.13 18.17 -5.78
C THR A 69 42.54 18.26 -7.18
N TRP A 70 42.11 17.12 -7.72
CA TRP A 70 41.58 17.01 -9.07
C TRP A 70 40.40 16.04 -9.13
N THR A 71 39.60 16.12 -10.19
CA THR A 71 38.48 15.19 -10.44
C THR A 71 38.92 14.07 -11.38
N ASP A 72 38.22 12.94 -11.32
CA ASP A 72 38.36 11.92 -12.33
C ASP A 72 37.74 12.35 -13.67
N LYS A 73 38.04 11.62 -14.76
CA LYS A 73 37.54 11.94 -16.11
C LYS A 73 36.00 11.99 -16.22
N LEU A 74 35.27 11.37 -15.30
CA LEU A 74 33.80 11.35 -15.29
C LEU A 74 33.19 12.38 -14.33
N ASP A 75 34.01 13.18 -13.66
CA ASP A 75 33.63 14.12 -12.61
C ASP A 75 32.71 13.46 -11.57
N THR A 76 33.08 12.28 -11.10
CA THR A 76 32.34 11.47 -10.13
C THR A 76 32.98 11.47 -8.75
N TYR A 77 34.31 11.52 -8.68
CA TYR A 77 35.07 11.62 -7.44
C TYR A 77 36.24 12.59 -7.63
N TYR A 78 36.74 13.09 -6.50
CA TYR A 78 37.93 13.91 -6.50
C TYR A 78 38.99 13.31 -5.59
N PHE A 79 40.23 13.50 -6.00
CA PHE A 79 41.42 12.99 -5.34
C PHE A 79 42.21 14.15 -4.75
N LYS A 80 43.10 13.80 -3.83
CA LYS A 80 44.11 14.66 -3.25
C LYS A 80 45.46 13.97 -3.33
N CYS A 81 46.51 14.71 -3.69
CA CYS A 81 47.87 14.23 -3.56
C CYS A 81 48.34 14.48 -2.13
N GLN A 82 48.21 13.48 -1.27
CA GLN A 82 48.46 13.63 0.15
C GLN A 82 49.92 13.32 0.50
N GLN A 83 50.54 14.22 1.27
CA GLN A 83 51.85 13.97 1.84
C GLN A 83 51.74 12.98 3.00
N ASN A 84 52.39 11.81 2.88
CA ASN A 84 52.47 10.81 3.93
C ASN A 84 53.94 10.53 4.28
N GLY A 85 54.45 11.31 5.23
CA GLY A 85 55.87 11.29 5.59
C GLY A 85 56.74 11.77 4.43
N LYS A 86 57.65 10.92 3.95
CA LYS A 86 58.52 11.23 2.79
C LYS A 86 57.89 10.85 1.45
N PHE A 87 56.70 10.26 1.43
CA PHE A 87 56.06 9.76 0.21
C PHE A 87 54.83 10.59 -0.13
N LEU A 88 54.54 10.71 -1.42
CA LEU A 88 53.27 11.22 -1.92
C LEU A 88 52.34 10.06 -2.27
N LYS A 89 51.06 10.19 -1.90
CA LYS A 89 50.04 9.20 -2.20
C LYS A 89 48.79 9.87 -2.74
N MET A 90 48.29 9.35 -3.85
CA MET A 90 46.97 9.71 -4.34
C MET A 90 45.92 9.05 -3.44
N GLU A 91 45.12 9.87 -2.75
CA GLU A 91 43.98 9.41 -1.97
C GLU A 91 42.70 10.01 -2.52
N ALA A 92 41.64 9.20 -2.51
CA ALA A 92 40.34 9.67 -2.93
C ALA A 92 39.64 10.34 -1.75
N GLU A 93 39.41 11.64 -1.86
CA GLU A 93 38.99 12.50 -0.76
C GLU A 93 37.47 12.62 -0.67
N GLY A 94 36.77 12.40 -1.79
CA GLY A 94 35.32 12.48 -1.82
C GLY A 94 34.68 12.35 -3.18
N CYS A 95 33.41 12.71 -3.24
CA CYS A 95 32.56 12.60 -4.41
C CYS A 95 32.38 13.98 -5.05
N VAL A 96 32.02 13.99 -6.32
CA VAL A 96 31.50 15.19 -6.98
C VAL A 96 29.97 15.12 -6.98
N SER A 97 29.33 16.21 -6.62
CA SER A 97 27.87 16.38 -6.59
C SER A 97 27.20 16.10 -7.94
N HIS A 98 25.88 15.87 -7.92
CA HIS A 98 25.14 15.53 -9.14
C HIS A 98 25.11 16.65 -10.18
N ASP A 99 25.16 17.92 -9.73
CA ASP A 99 25.22 19.11 -10.59
C ASP A 99 26.63 19.41 -11.13
N LYS A 100 27.65 18.64 -10.70
CA LYS A 100 29.07 18.78 -11.06
C LYS A 100 29.72 20.08 -10.59
N GLN A 101 29.08 20.86 -9.72
CA GLN A 101 29.59 22.15 -9.25
C GLN A 101 30.33 22.05 -7.91
N ARG A 102 29.97 21.06 -7.09
CA ARG A 102 30.47 20.93 -5.72
C ARG A 102 31.19 19.62 -5.48
N ARG A 103 32.19 19.67 -4.60
CA ARG A 103 32.91 18.51 -4.04
C ARG A 103 32.32 18.19 -2.68
N ILE A 104 32.06 16.91 -2.43
CA ILE A 104 31.43 16.39 -1.23
C ILE A 104 32.45 15.47 -0.54
N PRO A 105 33.01 15.87 0.61
CA PRO A 105 33.97 15.06 1.36
C PRO A 105 33.42 13.66 1.70
N LEU A 106 34.31 12.68 1.84
CA LEU A 106 33.92 11.36 2.36
C LEU A 106 33.24 11.50 3.71
N GLY A 107 32.05 10.91 3.84
CA GLY A 107 31.23 10.97 5.05
C GLY A 107 30.18 12.08 5.04
N ASP A 108 30.31 13.08 4.18
CA ASP A 108 29.37 14.19 4.08
C ASP A 108 28.18 13.87 3.18
N THR A 109 27.13 14.67 3.34
CA THR A 109 25.87 14.52 2.61
C THR A 109 25.60 15.67 1.66
N ASP A 110 24.86 15.38 0.61
CA ASP A 110 24.39 16.32 -0.38
C ASP A 110 22.94 16.02 -0.77
N ASP A 111 22.16 17.08 -0.90
CA ASP A 111 20.76 17.00 -1.29
C ASP A 111 20.67 17.14 -2.81
N ASN A 112 19.98 16.20 -3.45
CA ASN A 112 19.74 16.26 -4.89
C ASN A 112 18.30 15.83 -5.19
N GLY A 113 17.49 16.79 -5.64
CA GLY A 113 16.07 16.61 -5.90
C GLY A 113 15.31 16.24 -4.63
N GLU A 114 14.80 15.02 -4.58
CA GLU A 114 13.96 14.52 -3.50
C GLU A 114 14.69 13.57 -2.53
N TYR A 115 16.02 13.55 -2.56
CA TYR A 115 16.83 12.55 -1.87
C TYR A 115 18.10 13.13 -1.27
N ILE A 116 18.52 12.51 -0.17
CA ILE A 116 19.77 12.79 0.52
C ILE A 116 20.78 11.75 0.06
N TYR A 117 21.94 12.20 -0.40
CA TYR A 117 23.05 11.35 -0.80
C TYR A 117 24.20 11.52 0.18
N LYS A 118 24.90 10.43 0.50
CA LYS A 118 26.11 10.44 1.31
C LYS A 118 27.28 9.96 0.46
N CYS A 119 28.38 10.69 0.49
CA CYS A 119 29.60 10.21 -0.12
C CYS A 119 30.20 9.11 0.77
N THR A 120 30.29 7.89 0.24
CA THR A 120 30.73 6.72 1.01
C THR A 120 31.73 5.89 0.25
N GLN A 121 32.72 5.39 0.97
CA GLN A 121 33.63 4.36 0.48
C GLN A 121 33.05 2.98 0.82
N LYS A 122 32.88 2.14 -0.19
CA LYS A 122 32.43 0.75 -0.03
C LYS A 122 33.59 -0.11 0.46
N SER A 123 33.28 -1.29 0.98
CA SER A 123 34.27 -2.30 1.38
C SER A 123 35.19 -2.74 0.23
N SER A 124 34.79 -2.56 -1.02
CA SER A 124 35.64 -2.78 -2.19
C SER A 124 36.69 -1.68 -2.42
N GLY A 125 36.68 -0.60 -1.64
CA GLY A 125 37.48 0.61 -1.85
C GLY A 125 36.83 1.61 -2.82
N ALA A 126 35.77 1.21 -3.53
CA ALA A 126 35.07 2.09 -4.46
C ALA A 126 34.28 3.18 -3.73
N ILE A 127 34.42 4.42 -4.19
CA ILE A 127 33.69 5.58 -3.65
C ILE A 127 32.47 5.83 -4.51
N SER A 128 31.34 6.11 -3.86
CA SER A 128 30.11 6.47 -4.54
C SER A 128 29.18 7.29 -3.67
N LEU A 129 28.39 8.15 -4.31
CA LEU A 129 27.20 8.75 -3.69
C LEU A 129 26.13 7.68 -3.51
N CYS A 130 25.85 7.36 -2.25
CA CYS A 130 24.80 6.43 -1.87
C CYS A 130 23.60 7.23 -1.37
N SER A 131 22.39 6.91 -1.85
CA SER A 131 21.19 7.54 -1.32
C SER A 131 20.92 6.99 0.09
N VAL A 132 20.76 7.88 1.07
CA VAL A 132 20.63 7.55 2.50
C VAL A 132 19.33 8.06 3.13
N GLY A 133 18.60 8.93 2.43
CA GLY A 133 17.34 9.49 2.91
C GLY A 133 16.48 10.08 1.81
N CYS A 134 15.31 10.53 2.20
CA CYS A 134 14.31 11.15 1.35
C CYS A 134 14.06 12.58 1.84
N ILE A 135 13.76 13.49 0.91
CA ILE A 135 13.44 14.89 1.20
C ILE A 135 12.02 15.15 0.76
N HIS A 136 11.15 15.61 1.66
CA HIS A 136 9.78 15.99 1.30
C HIS A 136 9.44 17.32 1.95
N ASP A 137 9.03 18.29 1.13
CA ASP A 137 8.76 19.68 1.52
C ASP A 137 9.88 20.32 2.34
N GLY A 138 11.13 20.05 1.94
CA GLY A 138 12.33 20.54 2.61
C GLY A 138 12.70 19.81 3.91
N ILE A 139 11.91 18.82 4.34
CA ILE A 139 12.17 18.02 5.54
C ILE A 139 12.93 16.75 5.16
N HIS A 140 13.99 16.47 5.92
CA HIS A 140 14.86 15.31 5.74
C HIS A 140 14.34 14.13 6.53
N TYR A 141 14.14 13.01 5.84
CA TYR A 141 13.71 11.74 6.39
C TYR A 141 14.79 10.69 6.18
N ALA A 142 15.24 10.08 7.26
CA ALA A 142 16.15 8.96 7.21
C ALA A 142 15.49 7.73 6.57
N THR A 143 16.30 6.82 6.03
CA THR A 143 15.80 5.52 5.57
C THR A 143 15.08 4.81 6.71
N GLY A 144 13.84 4.35 6.46
CA GLY A 144 13.01 3.72 7.48
C GLY A 144 12.00 4.66 8.13
N GLU A 145 12.11 5.96 7.93
CA GLU A 145 11.16 6.91 8.49
C GLU A 145 9.88 7.03 7.67
N GLN A 146 8.81 7.45 8.35
CA GLN A 146 7.48 7.61 7.80
C GLN A 146 6.99 9.03 8.05
N TRP A 147 6.27 9.57 7.08
CA TRP A 147 5.62 10.86 7.21
C TRP A 147 4.23 10.84 6.59
N GLN A 148 3.40 11.76 7.05
CA GLN A 148 2.08 11.98 6.50
C GLN A 148 2.15 13.14 5.51
N ASP A 149 1.52 12.95 4.36
CA ASP A 149 1.26 14.00 3.39
C ASP A 149 -0.20 13.89 2.95
N GLY A 150 -0.99 14.90 3.34
CA GLY A 150 -2.45 14.91 3.21
C GLY A 150 -3.12 13.68 3.82
N ALA A 151 -3.82 12.92 2.99
CA ALA A 151 -4.55 11.70 3.38
C ALA A 151 -3.71 10.42 3.28
N TYR A 152 -2.39 10.51 3.07
CA TYR A 152 -1.55 9.36 2.77
C TYR A 152 -0.33 9.26 3.69
N LEU A 153 0.09 8.03 3.92
CA LEU A 153 1.27 7.69 4.69
C LEU A 153 2.40 7.25 3.75
N PHE A 154 3.52 7.95 3.85
CA PHE A 154 4.72 7.70 3.08
C PHE A 154 5.82 7.08 3.95
N TYR A 155 6.76 6.44 3.27
CA TYR A 155 7.89 5.76 3.88
C TYR A 155 9.13 5.91 2.98
N CYS A 156 10.26 6.23 3.59
CA CYS A 156 11.54 6.29 2.88
C CYS A 156 12.12 4.87 2.80
N LYS A 157 11.97 4.23 1.63
CA LYS A 157 12.40 2.85 1.41
C LYS A 157 13.74 2.80 0.67
N SER A 158 14.69 2.04 1.20
CA SER A 158 15.89 1.66 0.45
C SER A 158 15.62 0.40 -0.38
N VAL A 159 15.83 0.50 -1.70
CA VAL A 159 15.74 -0.60 -2.66
C VAL A 159 17.00 -0.64 -3.50
N ASN A 160 17.76 -1.73 -3.42
CA ASN A 160 19.02 -1.91 -4.16
C ASN A 160 20.02 -0.75 -3.95
N GLY A 161 20.10 -0.21 -2.73
CA GLY A 161 20.99 0.90 -2.39
C GLY A 161 20.53 2.28 -2.88
N LYS A 162 19.27 2.41 -3.32
CA LYS A 162 18.64 3.70 -3.66
C LYS A 162 17.44 3.95 -2.77
N CYS A 163 17.31 5.15 -2.21
CA CYS A 163 16.09 5.53 -1.52
C CYS A 163 15.00 5.87 -2.52
N THR A 164 13.77 5.54 -2.15
CA THR A 164 12.56 5.80 -2.91
C THR A 164 11.47 6.20 -1.94
N LYS A 165 10.71 7.23 -2.29
CA LYS A 165 9.48 7.57 -1.57
C LYS A 165 8.40 6.56 -1.94
N GLN A 166 7.93 5.81 -0.96
CA GLN A 166 6.86 4.84 -1.18
C GLN A 166 5.64 5.21 -0.33
N VAL A 167 4.48 5.29 -0.98
CA VAL A 167 3.20 5.30 -0.25
C VAL A 167 2.97 3.90 0.30
N ILE A 168 2.73 3.82 1.60
CA ILE A 168 2.52 2.57 2.33
C ILE A 168 1.14 2.49 2.98
N GLY A 169 0.39 3.59 2.97
CA GLY A 169 -0.89 3.64 3.64
C GLY A 169 -1.67 4.93 3.40
N CYS A 170 -2.76 5.04 4.15
CA CYS A 170 -3.69 6.15 4.19
C CYS A 170 -3.73 6.70 5.62
N VAL A 171 -4.24 7.92 5.78
CA VAL A 171 -4.48 8.53 7.09
C VAL A 171 -5.94 8.91 7.21
N GLU A 172 -6.54 8.50 8.33
CA GLU A 172 -7.95 8.67 8.61
C GLU A 172 -8.16 9.12 10.06
N GLY A 173 -8.67 10.34 10.27
CA GLY A 173 -8.91 10.86 11.62
C GLY A 173 -7.66 10.80 12.52
N GLY A 174 -6.48 11.05 11.95
CA GLY A 174 -5.18 10.94 12.64
C GLY A 174 -4.63 9.51 12.79
N LYS A 175 -5.39 8.48 12.42
CA LYS A 175 -4.92 7.09 12.44
C LYS A 175 -4.20 6.72 11.15
N LYS A 176 -3.01 6.16 11.29
CA LYS A 176 -2.22 5.58 10.20
C LYS A 176 -2.78 4.21 9.83
N LEU A 177 -3.18 4.03 8.58
CA LEU A 177 -3.74 2.78 8.05
C LEU A 177 -2.82 2.24 6.95
N PHE A 178 -2.36 1.00 7.07
CA PHE A 178 -1.60 0.33 6.01
C PHE A 178 -2.52 -0.18 4.89
N ASP A 179 -1.95 -0.47 3.73
CA ASP A 179 -2.68 -1.06 2.59
C ASP A 179 -3.51 -2.28 3.02
N GLY A 180 -4.78 -2.29 2.61
CA GLY A 180 -5.75 -3.34 2.95
C GLY A 180 -6.42 -3.21 4.31
N GLN A 181 -5.97 -2.33 5.21
CA GLN A 181 -6.63 -2.10 6.49
C GLN A 181 -7.98 -1.40 6.30
N LYS A 182 -8.96 -1.82 7.12
CA LYS A 182 -10.33 -1.34 7.07
C LYS A 182 -10.60 -0.35 8.20
N TYR A 183 -11.53 0.56 7.95
CA TYR A 183 -12.08 1.44 8.98
C TYR A 183 -13.55 1.74 8.68
N ARG A 184 -14.25 2.24 9.70
CA ARG A 184 -15.68 2.58 9.62
C ARG A 184 -15.85 4.09 9.75
N ARG A 185 -16.71 4.67 8.93
CA ARG A 185 -17.14 6.07 9.02
C ARG A 185 -18.57 6.18 8.51
N ASP A 186 -19.47 6.81 9.27
CA ASP A 186 -20.84 7.12 8.86
C ASP A 186 -21.60 5.92 8.27
N GLY A 187 -21.59 4.78 8.97
CA GLY A 187 -22.25 3.54 8.53
C GLY A 187 -21.60 2.85 7.32
N THR A 188 -20.50 3.40 6.80
CA THR A 188 -19.76 2.88 5.65
C THR A 188 -18.43 2.26 6.10
N VAL A 189 -18.08 1.13 5.49
CA VAL A 189 -16.79 0.45 5.65
C VAL A 189 -15.90 0.82 4.47
N PHE A 190 -14.75 1.39 4.81
CA PHE A 190 -13.71 1.76 3.88
C PHE A 190 -12.49 0.85 4.04
N GLN A 191 -11.69 0.75 2.98
CA GLN A 191 -10.41 0.09 2.97
C GLN A 191 -9.37 1.02 2.38
N CYS A 192 -8.23 1.17 3.06
CA CYS A 192 -7.09 1.85 2.46
C CYS A 192 -6.58 1.01 1.27
N GLU A 193 -6.55 1.60 0.08
CA GLU A 193 -6.02 0.97 -1.12
C GLU A 193 -4.83 1.77 -1.67
N VAL A 194 -3.66 1.13 -1.68
CA VAL A 194 -2.43 1.69 -2.23
C VAL A 194 -1.97 0.82 -3.41
N ARG A 195 -2.16 1.34 -4.62
CA ARG A 195 -1.67 0.76 -5.89
C ARG A 195 -0.68 1.71 -6.56
N ARG A 196 0.09 1.20 -7.52
CA ARG A 196 1.09 2.01 -8.26
C ARG A 196 0.51 3.30 -8.84
N ASN A 197 -0.70 3.24 -9.39
CA ASN A 197 -1.35 4.36 -10.09
C ASN A 197 -2.62 4.86 -9.41
N ARG A 198 -3.02 4.24 -8.29
CA ARG A 198 -4.28 4.57 -7.60
C ARG A 198 -4.07 4.51 -6.11
N ARG A 199 -4.46 5.56 -5.43
CA ARG A 199 -4.44 5.67 -3.98
C ARG A 199 -5.82 6.16 -3.60
N SER A 200 -6.52 5.44 -2.73
CA SER A 200 -7.89 5.81 -2.39
C SER A 200 -8.37 5.13 -1.12
N HIS A 201 -9.30 5.80 -0.45
CA HIS A 201 -10.15 5.21 0.57
C HIS A 201 -11.30 4.50 -0.14
N LYS A 202 -11.14 3.21 -0.40
CA LYS A 202 -12.09 2.43 -1.19
C LYS A 202 -13.30 2.06 -0.33
N VAL A 203 -14.48 2.43 -0.80
CA VAL A 203 -15.76 1.97 -0.22
C VAL A 203 -15.95 0.49 -0.51
N ILE A 204 -16.06 -0.34 0.55
CA ILE A 204 -16.13 -1.80 0.44
C ILE A 204 -17.36 -2.44 1.07
N GLY A 205 -18.10 -1.73 1.93
CA GLY A 205 -19.22 -2.32 2.64
C GLY A 205 -20.00 -1.37 3.53
N CYS A 206 -21.04 -1.90 4.14
CA CYS A 206 -21.88 -1.25 5.14
C CYS A 206 -21.53 -1.78 6.53
N VAL A 207 -21.81 -0.97 7.54
CA VAL A 207 -21.88 -1.44 8.93
C VAL A 207 -23.33 -1.81 9.22
N ALA A 208 -23.57 -3.06 9.58
CA ALA A 208 -24.90 -3.56 9.95
C ALA A 208 -24.90 -4.07 11.39
N GLU A 209 -26.02 -3.97 12.09
CA GLU A 209 -26.19 -4.57 13.41
C GLU A 209 -26.77 -5.98 13.29
N GLU A 210 -26.12 -6.95 13.92
CA GLU A 210 -26.57 -8.34 13.98
C GLU A 210 -26.40 -8.85 15.41
N ASN A 211 -27.50 -9.20 16.07
CA ASN A 211 -27.53 -9.67 17.46
C ASN A 211 -26.82 -8.71 18.44
N GLY A 212 -27.05 -7.40 18.31
CA GLY A 212 -26.42 -6.38 19.15
C GLY A 212 -24.94 -6.11 18.84
N LYS A 213 -24.40 -6.67 17.75
CA LYS A 213 -23.00 -6.46 17.32
C LYS A 213 -22.94 -5.81 15.95
N MET A 214 -22.07 -4.81 15.82
CA MET A 214 -21.80 -4.13 14.55
C MET A 214 -20.85 -4.96 13.68
N VAL A 215 -21.35 -5.47 12.57
CA VAL A 215 -20.65 -6.32 11.61
C VAL A 215 -20.48 -5.63 10.26
N ASP A 216 -19.36 -5.90 9.59
CA ASP A 216 -19.11 -5.38 8.24
C ASP A 216 -19.80 -6.28 7.22
N LYS A 217 -20.61 -5.70 6.34
CA LYS A 217 -21.26 -6.41 5.23
C LYS A 217 -20.75 -5.86 3.91
N VAL A 218 -20.32 -6.73 3.01
CA VAL A 218 -19.81 -6.35 1.69
C VAL A 218 -20.96 -5.85 0.81
N ILE A 219 -20.68 -4.86 -0.04
CA ILE A 219 -21.65 -4.31 -1.00
C ILE A 219 -22.20 -5.44 -1.89
N GLY A 220 -23.52 -5.47 -2.06
CA GLY A 220 -24.23 -6.47 -2.85
C GLY A 220 -24.48 -7.81 -2.14
N CYS A 221 -23.89 -8.03 -0.96
CA CYS A 221 -24.26 -9.19 -0.15
C CYS A 221 -25.68 -9.00 0.41
N ARG A 222 -26.42 -10.10 0.46
CA ARG A 222 -27.72 -10.21 1.11
C ARG A 222 -27.59 -11.05 2.36
N TRP A 223 -28.29 -10.67 3.42
CA TRP A 223 -28.32 -11.41 4.67
C TRP A 223 -29.71 -11.31 5.31
N TYR A 224 -29.94 -12.15 6.31
CA TYR A 224 -31.21 -12.24 7.01
C TYR A 224 -31.04 -11.90 8.49
N LEU A 225 -31.88 -11.00 8.99
CA LEU A 225 -32.09 -10.83 10.42
C LEU A 225 -33.22 -11.78 10.84
N HIS A 226 -32.93 -12.70 11.74
CA HIS A 226 -33.89 -13.71 12.17
C HIS A 226 -34.62 -13.27 13.43
N THR A 227 -35.94 -13.43 13.44
CA THR A 227 -36.77 -13.39 14.65
C THR A 227 -37.44 -14.77 14.84
N GLU A 228 -38.26 -14.91 15.88
CA GLU A 228 -38.98 -16.16 16.16
C GLU A 228 -39.87 -16.61 14.98
N ASN A 229 -40.56 -15.65 14.36
CA ASN A 229 -41.59 -15.92 13.34
C ASN A 229 -41.32 -15.24 11.99
N SER A 230 -40.19 -14.54 11.84
CA SER A 230 -39.87 -13.82 10.60
C SER A 230 -38.38 -13.83 10.27
N LYS A 231 -38.07 -13.52 9.01
CA LYS A 231 -36.74 -13.11 8.56
C LYS A 231 -36.87 -11.77 7.86
N ILE A 232 -35.93 -10.86 8.10
CA ILE A 232 -35.84 -9.60 7.37
C ILE A 232 -34.63 -9.72 6.44
N GLU A 233 -34.87 -9.72 5.13
CA GLU A 233 -33.81 -9.73 4.13
C GLU A 233 -33.27 -8.31 3.94
N GLN A 234 -31.96 -8.15 4.13
CA GLN A 234 -31.26 -6.87 3.96
C GLN A 234 -30.11 -7.01 2.97
N THR A 235 -29.73 -5.88 2.38
CA THR A 235 -28.57 -5.80 1.50
C THR A 235 -27.81 -4.48 1.70
N CYS A 236 -26.53 -4.50 1.38
CA CYS A 236 -25.69 -3.31 1.39
C CYS A 236 -25.59 -2.73 -0.02
N VAL A 237 -25.96 -1.46 -0.19
CA VAL A 237 -25.88 -0.77 -1.49
C VAL A 237 -24.98 0.45 -1.41
N ARG A 238 -24.44 0.85 -2.56
CA ARG A 238 -23.77 2.15 -2.69
C ARG A 238 -24.80 3.27 -2.66
N ASP A 239 -24.45 4.33 -1.94
CA ASP A 239 -25.25 5.55 -1.87
C ASP A 239 -24.32 6.76 -1.94
N GLY A 240 -24.27 7.40 -3.11
CA GLY A 240 -23.31 8.46 -3.39
C GLY A 240 -21.86 8.04 -3.13
N THR A 241 -21.20 8.73 -2.19
CA THR A 241 -19.81 8.46 -1.78
C THR A 241 -19.67 7.40 -0.70
N GLY A 242 -20.77 6.89 -0.15
CA GLY A 242 -20.79 5.92 0.93
C GLY A 242 -21.63 4.69 0.60
N THR A 243 -22.16 4.08 1.66
CA THR A 243 -23.07 2.93 1.56
C THR A 243 -24.16 3.02 2.60
N ARG A 244 -25.28 2.36 2.34
CA ARG A 244 -26.34 2.16 3.34
C ARG A 244 -26.90 0.75 3.26
N VAL A 245 -27.43 0.31 4.40
CA VAL A 245 -28.22 -0.92 4.49
C VAL A 245 -29.63 -0.65 3.98
N VAL A 246 -30.17 -1.57 3.19
CA VAL A 246 -31.52 -1.50 2.63
C VAL A 246 -32.24 -2.79 2.95
N THR A 247 -33.47 -2.71 3.45
CA THR A 247 -34.33 -3.87 3.56
C THR A 247 -34.90 -4.20 2.19
N VAL A 248 -34.69 -5.44 1.74
CA VAL A 248 -35.22 -6.00 0.51
C VAL A 248 -36.66 -6.47 0.73
N GLY A 249 -36.92 -7.13 1.86
CA GLY A 249 -38.27 -7.57 2.21
C GLY A 249 -38.36 -8.29 3.54
N CYS A 250 -39.61 -8.49 3.97
CA CYS A 250 -39.97 -9.24 5.15
C CYS A 250 -40.48 -10.63 4.75
N ILE A 251 -39.97 -11.66 5.40
CA ILE A 251 -40.33 -13.06 5.14
C ILE A 251 -41.02 -13.62 6.37
N TYR A 252 -42.28 -14.04 6.22
CA TYR A 252 -43.01 -14.74 7.26
C TYR A 252 -42.61 -16.23 7.29
N ARG A 253 -42.28 -16.72 8.49
CA ARG A 253 -41.97 -18.13 8.73
C ARG A 253 -43.12 -18.78 9.49
N TYR A 254 -43.72 -19.79 8.87
CA TYR A 254 -44.72 -20.60 9.55
C TYR A 254 -44.06 -21.83 10.20
N GLN A 255 -44.14 -21.93 11.52
CA GLN A 255 -43.79 -23.14 12.25
C GLN A 255 -44.96 -24.13 12.12
N GLY A 256 -44.86 -25.06 11.17
CA GLY A 256 -45.84 -26.15 11.07
C GLY A 256 -45.66 -27.14 12.21
N PHE A 257 -46.75 -27.57 12.84
CA PHE A 257 -46.76 -28.77 13.69
C PHE A 257 -47.00 -29.99 12.80
N ASP A 258 -46.17 -31.01 12.94
CA ASP A 258 -46.40 -32.31 12.31
C ASP A 258 -47.13 -33.21 13.32
N TYR A 259 -48.29 -33.75 12.92
CA TYR A 259 -49.09 -34.65 13.75
C TYR A 259 -48.69 -36.08 13.41
N GLN A 260 -47.81 -36.68 14.20
CA GLN A 260 -47.44 -38.09 14.07
C GLN A 260 -48.23 -38.91 15.09
N GLN A 261 -49.12 -39.79 14.62
CA GLN A 261 -49.88 -40.75 15.44
C GLN A 261 -50.55 -40.15 16.69
N ASP A 262 -51.42 -39.15 16.51
CA ASP A 262 -52.25 -38.57 17.58
C ASP A 262 -51.52 -38.04 18.83
N LYS A 263 -50.21 -37.81 18.73
CA LYS A 263 -49.42 -37.08 19.73
C LYS A 263 -48.89 -35.81 19.12
N LEU A 264 -49.10 -34.69 19.81
CA LEU A 264 -48.49 -33.41 19.47
C LEU A 264 -46.99 -33.51 19.71
N VAL A 265 -46.26 -33.98 18.71
CA VAL A 265 -44.80 -33.98 18.75
C VAL A 265 -44.35 -32.59 18.30
N LYS A 266 -43.89 -31.77 19.26
CA LYS A 266 -43.19 -30.50 18.96
C LYS A 266 -41.82 -30.82 18.33
N ARG A 267 -41.82 -31.39 17.12
CA ARG A 267 -40.62 -31.35 16.29
C ARG A 267 -40.47 -29.90 15.87
N ILE A 268 -39.45 -29.25 16.40
CA ILE A 268 -38.98 -27.94 15.99
C ILE A 268 -38.47 -28.09 14.54
N PHE A 269 -39.39 -28.24 13.58
CA PHE A 269 -39.06 -28.03 12.20
C PHE A 269 -38.83 -26.54 12.05
N GLN A 270 -37.62 -26.19 11.61
CA GLN A 270 -37.28 -24.82 11.24
C GLN A 270 -38.40 -24.30 10.31
N GLY A 271 -39.20 -23.33 10.79
CA GLY A 271 -40.38 -22.85 10.07
C GLY A 271 -40.05 -22.52 8.61
N TYR A 272 -40.92 -22.94 7.70
CA TYR A 272 -40.74 -22.74 6.26
C TYR A 272 -41.06 -21.30 5.89
N ASP A 273 -40.31 -20.75 4.94
CA ASP A 273 -40.57 -19.42 4.38
C ASP A 273 -41.85 -19.51 3.53
N ARG A 274 -42.86 -18.71 3.86
CA ARG A 274 -44.20 -18.81 3.23
C ARG A 274 -44.56 -17.60 2.40
N ILE A 275 -44.32 -16.41 2.93
CA ILE A 275 -44.75 -15.15 2.35
C ILE A 275 -43.56 -14.19 2.37
N PHE A 276 -43.30 -13.56 1.24
CA PHE A 276 -42.35 -12.46 1.09
C PHE A 276 -43.15 -11.18 0.81
N LEU A 277 -42.84 -10.11 1.53
CA LEU A 277 -43.45 -8.79 1.36
C LEU A 277 -42.35 -7.74 1.21
N GLU A 278 -42.50 -6.84 0.24
CA GLU A 278 -41.63 -5.66 0.15
C GLU A 278 -41.99 -4.64 1.24
N PRO A 279 -41.06 -3.77 1.67
CA PRO A 279 -41.35 -2.71 2.63
C PRO A 279 -42.50 -1.81 2.15
N GLY A 280 -43.47 -1.56 3.03
CA GLY A 280 -44.68 -0.79 2.72
C GLY A 280 -45.85 -1.64 2.21
N MET A 281 -45.68 -2.97 2.11
CA MET A 281 -46.72 -3.88 1.66
C MET A 281 -47.34 -4.68 2.81
N TYR A 282 -48.59 -5.09 2.62
CA TYR A 282 -49.28 -6.04 3.50
C TYR A 282 -50.02 -7.10 2.69
N THR A 283 -50.29 -8.25 3.29
CA THR A 283 -51.16 -9.27 2.71
C THR A 283 -52.00 -9.96 3.77
N VAL A 284 -53.00 -10.70 3.32
CA VAL A 284 -53.81 -11.58 4.18
C VAL A 284 -53.54 -13.00 3.75
N TRP A 285 -53.09 -13.83 4.69
CA TRP A 285 -52.73 -15.21 4.43
C TRP A 285 -53.63 -16.15 5.22
N ASN A 286 -54.18 -17.15 4.51
CA ASN A 286 -54.99 -18.19 5.12
C ASN A 286 -54.06 -19.28 5.66
N LEU A 287 -54.14 -19.56 6.97
CA LEU A 287 -53.40 -20.65 7.58
C LEU A 287 -53.84 -22.00 6.98
N PRO A 288 -52.98 -23.03 6.97
CA PRO A 288 -53.34 -24.37 6.52
C PRO A 288 -54.63 -24.87 7.20
N LYS A 289 -55.41 -25.69 6.47
CA LYS A 289 -56.79 -26.13 6.75
C LYS A 289 -57.14 -26.53 8.20
N GLN A 290 -56.14 -26.83 9.03
CA GLN A 290 -56.29 -27.24 10.43
C GLN A 290 -56.65 -26.07 11.36
N TYR A 291 -56.28 -24.82 11.02
CA TYR A 291 -56.45 -23.67 11.91
C TYR A 291 -57.62 -22.75 11.55
N LYS A 292 -58.19 -22.85 10.33
CA LYS A 292 -59.34 -22.04 9.83
C LYS A 292 -59.27 -20.52 10.10
N GLU A 293 -58.09 -19.99 10.38
CA GLU A 293 -57.87 -18.59 10.71
C GLU A 293 -57.03 -17.93 9.62
N ALA A 294 -57.46 -16.73 9.21
CA ALA A 294 -56.67 -15.86 8.36
C ALA A 294 -55.87 -14.92 9.25
N ILE A 295 -54.63 -14.66 8.87
CA ILE A 295 -53.77 -13.67 9.54
C ILE A 295 -53.39 -12.56 8.58
N GLY A 296 -53.28 -11.36 9.10
CA GLY A 296 -52.68 -10.23 8.41
C GLY A 296 -51.18 -10.20 8.60
N LEU A 297 -50.45 -9.91 7.53
CA LEU A 297 -49.00 -9.75 7.53
C LEU A 297 -48.66 -8.38 6.94
N ALA A 298 -47.89 -7.56 7.65
CA ALA A 298 -47.49 -6.23 7.18
C ALA A 298 -45.97 -6.04 7.30
N CYS A 299 -45.29 -5.71 6.20
CA CYS A 299 -43.89 -5.31 6.20
C CYS A 299 -43.80 -3.79 6.34
N ARG A 300 -43.76 -3.30 7.58
CA ARG A 300 -43.76 -1.85 7.86
C ARG A 300 -42.36 -1.26 7.74
N PRO A 301 -42.16 -0.16 6.99
CA PRO A 301 -40.92 0.59 7.01
C PRO A 301 -40.63 1.14 8.41
N THR A 302 -39.36 1.15 8.79
CA THR A 302 -38.86 1.74 10.03
C THR A 302 -37.66 2.64 9.72
N GLU A 303 -37.22 3.45 10.69
CA GLU A 303 -36.03 4.31 10.53
C GLU A 303 -34.78 3.51 10.13
N ASN A 304 -34.69 2.26 10.58
CA ASN A 304 -33.54 1.37 10.36
C ASN A 304 -33.82 0.23 9.36
N GLY A 305 -34.90 0.30 8.58
CA GLY A 305 -35.24 -0.71 7.58
C GLY A 305 -36.72 -1.04 7.52
N ALA A 306 -37.08 -2.28 7.86
CA ALA A 306 -38.48 -2.69 7.95
C ALA A 306 -38.67 -3.80 9.00
N ARG A 307 -39.90 -3.93 9.48
CA ARG A 307 -40.35 -4.93 10.46
C ARG A 307 -41.53 -5.70 9.89
N LEU A 308 -41.58 -7.01 10.15
CA LEU A 308 -42.77 -7.80 9.88
C LEU A 308 -43.70 -7.80 11.11
N ASP A 309 -44.90 -7.27 10.94
CA ASP A 309 -45.99 -7.33 11.91
C ASP A 309 -46.98 -8.42 11.49
N VAL A 310 -47.44 -9.20 12.46
CA VAL A 310 -48.47 -10.23 12.30
C VAL A 310 -49.66 -9.82 13.15
N PHE A 311 -50.85 -9.75 12.56
CA PHE A 311 -52.03 -9.21 13.22
C PHE A 311 -53.31 -9.98 12.87
N ASP A 312 -54.34 -9.82 13.70
CA ASP A 312 -55.68 -10.36 13.46
C ASP A 312 -56.37 -9.58 12.33
N VAL A 313 -56.91 -10.28 11.33
CA VAL A 313 -57.63 -9.70 10.19
C VAL A 313 -58.82 -8.84 10.62
N ASN A 314 -59.38 -9.03 11.81
CA ASN A 314 -60.41 -8.15 12.37
C ASN A 314 -59.91 -6.69 12.54
N ASN A 315 -58.60 -6.49 12.69
CA ASN A 315 -57.97 -5.17 12.84
C ASN A 315 -57.35 -4.65 11.52
N LEU A 316 -57.73 -5.22 10.37
CA LEU A 316 -57.12 -4.93 9.07
C LEU A 316 -56.99 -3.43 8.78
N VAL A 317 -58.08 -2.67 8.92
CA VAL A 317 -58.10 -1.24 8.58
C VAL A 317 -57.10 -0.43 9.42
N ALA A 318 -56.98 -0.75 10.71
CA ALA A 318 -56.04 -0.07 11.59
C ALA A 318 -54.58 -0.47 11.28
N GLU A 319 -54.36 -1.76 11.02
CA GLU A 319 -53.03 -2.32 10.84
C GLU A 319 -52.44 -2.12 9.43
N THR A 320 -53.27 -1.75 8.44
CA THR A 320 -52.82 -1.56 7.05
C THR A 320 -52.84 -0.10 6.61
N ASN A 321 -53.07 0.84 7.53
CA ASN A 321 -53.08 2.26 7.21
C ASN A 321 -51.74 2.70 6.59
N GLY A 322 -51.80 3.28 5.38
CA GLY A 322 -50.64 3.70 4.62
C GLY A 322 -49.84 2.58 3.94
N LEU A 323 -50.32 1.33 3.97
CA LEU A 323 -49.68 0.19 3.31
C LEU A 323 -50.41 -0.20 2.01
N THR A 324 -49.68 -0.81 1.09
CA THR A 324 -50.23 -1.32 -0.18
C THR A 324 -50.51 -2.82 -0.08
N TYR A 325 -51.66 -3.27 -0.55
CA TYR A 325 -51.98 -4.70 -0.57
C TYR A 325 -51.13 -5.42 -1.62
N ASP A 326 -50.42 -6.46 -1.21
CA ASP A 326 -49.73 -7.40 -2.09
C ASP A 326 -50.53 -8.70 -2.18
N THR A 327 -50.95 -9.04 -3.39
CA THR A 327 -51.67 -10.28 -3.65
C THR A 327 -50.69 -11.45 -3.51
N PRO A 328 -50.95 -12.45 -2.63
CA PRO A 328 -50.02 -13.56 -2.42
C PRO A 328 -49.71 -14.26 -3.75
N LYS A 329 -48.45 -14.17 -4.20
CA LYS A 329 -47.99 -14.87 -5.41
C LYS A 329 -47.72 -16.32 -5.04
N GLY A 330 -48.73 -17.18 -5.23
CA GLY A 330 -48.56 -18.63 -5.15
C GLY A 330 -47.69 -19.13 -6.30
N LYS A 331 -46.72 -19.98 -6.00
CA LYS A 331 -46.22 -20.99 -6.93
C LYS A 331 -46.83 -22.33 -6.58
#